data_AF-A0A971NFB4-F1
#
_entry.id   AF-A0A971NFB4-F1
#
_cell.length_a   1.000
_cell.length_b   1.000
_cell.length_c   1.000
_cell.angle_alpha   90.00
_cell.angle_beta   90.00
_cell.angle_gamma   90.00
#
_symmetry.space_group_name_H-M   'P 1'
#
loop_
_entity.id
_entity.type
_entity.pdbx_description
1 polymer ?
#
loop_
_entity_poly.entity_id
_entity_poly.type
_entity_poly.pdbx_seq_one_letter_code
_entity_poly.pdbx_strand_id
1 'polypeptide(L)'
;MKILRHKWAIRFTHWVTALSIFILFFTGFGQMPIYKRYSVDQLPGLGWSSNFLVTLELHYYAAAMLIFISFFYAAYLVLTKEYDILPRKGDFKESLQIFGSLLGLAEEPESDKYLAEQRLAFAVTAISVLALIASGLVKVYKNLPGTYLSPTAVFWAAQVHNLFTVILLLSIIVHLAAFILKANRPLVPSMFTGMISADYVRRRHGKWWARLQQQRHTNIEAENHTAQIDKEQAPCRPQGYNDTRKEDDADVQPENENRSNTAGGPRSLSSPD
;
A
#
# COMPACT_ATOMS: atom_id res chain seq x y z
N MET A 1 16.85 0.32 15.52
CA MET A 1 15.47 -0.23 15.66
C MET A 1 14.66 0.11 14.40
N LYS A 2 13.80 -0.80 13.91
CA LYS A 2 12.91 -0.56 12.76
C LYS A 2 11.47 -0.38 13.24
N ILE A 3 10.72 0.52 12.61
CA ILE A 3 9.30 0.77 12.88
C ILE A 3 8.46 0.56 11.62
N LEU A 4 7.21 0.14 11.79
CA LEU A 4 6.27 -0.02 10.68
C LEU A 4 5.79 1.36 10.21
N ARG A 5 6.01 1.67 8.93
CA ARG A 5 5.57 2.92 8.29
C ARG A 5 4.40 2.70 7.34
N HIS A 6 4.48 1.66 6.52
CA HIS A 6 3.48 1.34 5.49
C HIS A 6 2.91 -0.06 5.69
N LYS A 7 1.59 -0.11 5.92
CA LYS A 7 0.82 -1.37 5.97
C LYS A 7 0.92 -2.09 4.63
N TRP A 8 0.70 -3.40 4.64
CA TRP A 8 0.77 -4.22 3.43
C TRP A 8 -0.20 -3.73 2.34
N ALA A 9 -1.44 -3.40 2.70
CA ALA A 9 -2.46 -2.91 1.76
C ALA A 9 -2.02 -1.63 1.01
N ILE A 10 -1.33 -0.71 1.69
CA ILE A 10 -0.79 0.52 1.07
C ILE A 10 0.31 0.17 0.06
N ARG A 11 1.22 -0.74 0.42
CA ARG A 11 2.30 -1.19 -0.47
C ARG A 11 1.75 -1.90 -1.71
N PHE A 12 0.81 -2.82 -1.50
CA PHE A 12 0.12 -3.53 -2.57
C PHE A 12 -0.54 -2.54 -3.54
N THR A 13 -1.34 -1.62 -3.00
CA THR A 13 -1.97 -0.56 -3.80
C THR A 13 -0.96 0.23 -4.62
N HIS A 14 0.14 0.67 -3.98
CA HIS A 14 1.17 1.45 -4.65
C HIS A 14 1.79 0.69 -5.82
N TRP A 15 2.22 -0.56 -5.63
CA TRP A 15 2.88 -1.34 -6.67
C TRP A 15 1.95 -1.71 -7.82
N VAL A 16 0.70 -2.07 -7.53
CA VAL A 16 -0.30 -2.35 -8.58
C VAL A 16 -0.63 -1.08 -9.36
N THR A 17 -0.76 0.06 -8.68
CA THR A 17 -0.98 1.37 -9.33
C THR A 17 0.21 1.74 -10.21
N ALA A 18 1.44 1.63 -9.69
CA ALA A 18 2.66 1.96 -10.43
C ALA A 18 2.78 1.08 -11.69
N LEU A 19 2.66 -0.24 -11.55
CA LEU A 19 2.73 -1.17 -12.68
C LEU A 19 1.66 -0.86 -13.74
N SER A 20 0.42 -0.60 -13.31
CA SER A 20 -0.68 -0.24 -14.22
C SER A 20 -0.36 1.05 -14.99
N ILE A 21 0.13 2.09 -14.31
CA ILE A 21 0.52 3.36 -14.94
C ILE A 21 1.65 3.17 -15.95
N PHE A 22 2.68 2.39 -15.63
CA PHE A 22 3.78 2.13 -16.58
C PHE A 22 3.31 1.39 -17.84
N ILE A 23 2.43 0.38 -17.68
CA ILE A 23 1.84 -0.33 -18.83
C ILE A 23 0.95 0.62 -19.64
N LEU A 24 0.14 1.46 -18.97
CA LEU A 24 -0.71 2.45 -19.63
C LEU A 24 0.08 3.50 -20.40
N PHE A 25 1.19 3.99 -19.86
CA PHE A 25 2.09 4.88 -20.60
C PHE A 25 2.66 4.20 -21.83
N PHE A 26 3.23 3.01 -21.68
CA PHE A 26 3.82 2.28 -22.80
C PHE A 26 2.78 2.02 -23.91
N THR A 27 1.64 1.43 -23.55
CA THR A 27 0.58 1.12 -24.51
C THR A 27 -0.08 2.37 -25.08
N GLY A 28 -0.27 3.43 -24.29
CA GLY A 28 -0.85 4.70 -24.73
C GLY A 28 0.03 5.43 -25.74
N PHE A 29 1.36 5.41 -25.56
CA PHE A 29 2.31 5.90 -26.58
C PHE A 29 2.37 4.98 -27.81
N GLY A 30 2.24 3.67 -27.63
CA GLY A 30 2.18 2.70 -28.74
C GLY A 30 0.93 2.82 -29.62
N GLN A 31 -0.17 3.33 -29.07
CA GLN A 31 -1.37 3.67 -29.84
C GLN A 31 -1.19 4.92 -30.72
N MET A 32 -0.16 5.72 -30.46
CA MET A 32 0.27 6.79 -31.36
C MET A 32 1.27 6.22 -32.37
N PRO A 33 1.42 6.80 -33.57
CA PRO A 33 2.38 6.32 -34.58
C PRO A 33 3.84 6.67 -34.24
N ILE A 34 4.23 6.49 -32.97
CA ILE A 34 5.56 6.81 -32.41
C ILE A 34 6.48 5.60 -32.50
N TYR A 35 6.01 4.41 -32.11
CA TYR A 35 6.90 3.24 -31.96
C TYR A 35 7.49 2.75 -33.26
N LYS A 36 6.68 2.69 -34.32
CA LYS A 36 7.15 2.40 -35.67
C LYS A 36 8.06 3.50 -36.23
N ARG A 37 7.82 4.77 -35.86
CA ARG A 37 8.60 5.93 -36.33
C ARG A 37 10.00 5.97 -35.74
N TYR A 38 10.16 5.56 -34.48
CA TYR A 38 11.42 5.57 -33.75
C TYR A 38 12.00 4.16 -33.55
N SER A 39 11.59 3.19 -34.38
CA SER A 39 12.12 1.81 -34.39
C SER A 39 12.05 1.07 -33.05
N VAL A 40 11.09 1.40 -32.18
CA VAL A 40 10.88 0.70 -30.89
C VAL A 40 10.48 -0.75 -31.15
N ASP A 41 9.73 -1.01 -32.21
CA ASP A 41 9.31 -2.34 -32.63
C ASP A 41 10.44 -3.20 -33.22
N GLN A 42 11.59 -2.60 -33.53
CA GLN A 42 12.78 -3.32 -34.00
C GLN A 42 13.66 -3.82 -32.86
N LEU A 43 13.38 -3.42 -31.62
CA LEU A 43 14.10 -3.93 -30.45
C LEU A 43 13.76 -5.43 -30.21
N PRO A 44 14.73 -6.25 -29.77
CA PRO A 44 14.49 -7.67 -29.50
C PRO A 44 13.30 -7.88 -28.56
N GLY A 45 12.29 -8.65 -29.00
CA GLY A 45 11.10 -8.95 -28.21
C GLY A 45 10.00 -7.88 -28.23
N LEU A 46 10.15 -6.77 -28.96
CA LEU A 46 9.18 -5.67 -29.02
C LEU A 46 8.46 -5.51 -30.38
N GLY A 47 8.54 -6.48 -31.29
CA GLY A 47 7.85 -6.43 -32.59
C GLY A 47 6.33 -6.27 -32.51
N TRP A 48 5.71 -6.61 -31.37
CA TRP A 48 4.29 -6.41 -31.11
C TRP A 48 3.93 -4.96 -30.74
N SER A 49 4.90 -4.15 -30.33
CA SER A 49 4.66 -2.83 -29.72
C SER A 49 4.07 -1.81 -30.70
N SER A 50 4.28 -1.97 -32.01
CA SER A 50 3.64 -1.14 -33.05
C SER A 50 2.29 -1.67 -33.53
N ASN A 51 1.83 -2.83 -33.03
CA ASN A 51 0.51 -3.36 -33.33
C ASN A 51 -0.57 -2.63 -32.50
N PHE A 52 -1.44 -1.89 -33.18
CA PHE A 52 -2.49 -1.11 -32.53
C PHE A 52 -3.48 -1.97 -31.73
N LEU A 53 -3.87 -3.15 -32.22
CA LEU A 53 -4.85 -4.00 -31.52
C LEU A 53 -4.25 -4.56 -30.23
N VAL A 54 -3.00 -5.04 -30.28
CA VAL A 54 -2.31 -5.57 -29.09
C VAL A 54 -2.12 -4.47 -28.05
N THR A 55 -1.66 -3.29 -28.46
CA THR A 55 -1.51 -2.15 -27.54
C THR A 55 -2.84 -1.67 -26.99
N LEU A 56 -3.92 -1.71 -27.77
CA LEU A 56 -5.28 -1.41 -27.33
C LEU A 56 -5.80 -2.36 -26.25
N GLU A 57 -5.69 -3.66 -26.47
CA GLU A 57 -6.12 -4.67 -25.50
C GLU A 57 -5.35 -4.53 -24.18
N LEU A 58 -4.01 -4.43 -24.25
CA LEU A 58 -3.18 -4.22 -23.07
C LEU A 58 -3.52 -2.91 -22.34
N HIS A 59 -3.81 -1.84 -23.08
CA HIS A 59 -4.25 -0.58 -22.49
C HIS A 59 -5.57 -0.74 -21.74
N TYR A 60 -6.53 -1.49 -22.29
CA TYR A 60 -7.81 -1.77 -21.64
C TYR A 60 -7.66 -2.63 -20.38
N TYR A 61 -6.86 -3.69 -20.42
CA TYR A 61 -6.59 -4.51 -19.23
C TYR A 61 -5.89 -3.71 -18.12
N ALA A 62 -4.88 -2.90 -18.47
CA ALA A 62 -4.19 -2.05 -17.51
C ALA A 62 -5.10 -0.93 -16.97
N ALA A 63 -5.99 -0.38 -17.80
CA ALA A 63 -6.97 0.61 -17.36
C ALA A 63 -7.99 -0.01 -16.39
N ALA A 64 -8.50 -1.20 -16.68
CA ALA A 64 -9.41 -1.92 -15.79
C ALA A 64 -8.76 -2.19 -14.42
N MET A 65 -7.49 -2.62 -14.42
CA MET A 65 -6.71 -2.80 -13.18
C MET A 65 -6.51 -1.49 -12.43
N LEU A 66 -6.16 -0.40 -13.12
CA LEU A 66 -6.00 0.92 -12.50
C LEU A 66 -7.30 1.43 -11.89
N ILE A 67 -8.43 1.23 -12.57
CA ILE A 67 -9.76 1.58 -12.06
C ILE A 67 -10.05 0.78 -10.79
N PHE A 68 -9.90 -0.55 -10.85
CA PHE A 68 -10.12 -1.43 -9.70
C PHE A 68 -9.28 -1.02 -8.49
N ILE A 69 -7.97 -0.83 -8.67
CA ILE A 69 -7.08 -0.49 -7.55
C ILE A 69 -7.35 0.92 -7.00
N SER A 70 -7.80 1.86 -7.85
CA SER A 70 -8.20 3.19 -7.42
C SER A 70 -9.43 3.14 -6.52
N PHE A 71 -10.46 2.36 -6.90
CA PHE A 71 -11.64 2.15 -6.05
C PHE A 71 -11.30 1.40 -4.76
N PHE A 72 -10.47 0.36 -4.84
CA PHE A 72 -9.98 -0.35 -3.66
C PHE A 72 -9.28 0.61 -2.69
N TYR A 73 -8.41 1.49 -3.17
CA TYR A 73 -7.70 2.43 -2.32
C TYR A 73 -8.61 3.50 -1.73
N ALA A 74 -9.55 4.03 -2.52
CA ALA A 74 -10.55 4.96 -2.02
C ALA A 74 -11.38 4.33 -0.89
N ALA A 75 -11.86 3.09 -1.08
CA ALA A 75 -12.56 2.33 -0.05
C ALA A 75 -11.67 2.08 1.18
N TYR A 76 -10.41 1.71 0.98
CA TYR A 76 -9.44 1.53 2.07
C TYR A 76 -9.31 2.81 2.90
N LEU A 77 -9.14 3.98 2.27
CA LEU A 77 -9.04 5.27 2.98
C LEU A 77 -10.32 5.58 3.76
N VAL A 78 -11.50 5.36 3.17
CA VAL A 78 -12.79 5.60 3.82
C VAL A 78 -13.00 4.69 5.03
N LEU A 79 -12.74 3.39 4.88
CA LEU A 79 -13.00 2.39 5.91
C LEU A 79 -11.98 2.44 7.06
N THR A 80 -10.70 2.70 6.76
CA THR A 80 -9.63 2.75 7.77
C THR A 80 -9.42 4.15 8.36
N LYS A 81 -10.00 5.19 7.75
CA LYS A 81 -9.84 6.61 8.11
C LYS A 81 -8.38 7.07 8.12
N GLU A 82 -7.52 6.44 7.33
CA GLU A 82 -6.09 6.77 7.22
C GLU A 82 -5.82 7.97 6.29
N TYR A 83 -6.33 9.14 6.64
CA TYR A 83 -6.26 10.35 5.81
C TYR A 83 -4.92 11.10 5.87
N ASP A 84 -3.87 10.52 6.46
CA ASP A 84 -2.57 11.17 6.65
C ASP A 84 -1.91 11.66 5.34
N ILE A 85 -2.22 11.03 4.21
CA ILE A 85 -1.68 11.36 2.89
C ILE A 85 -2.45 12.47 2.17
N LEU A 86 -3.68 12.79 2.61
CA LEU A 86 -4.51 13.79 1.95
C LEU A 86 -3.93 15.20 2.16
N PRO A 87 -4.00 16.09 1.14
CA PRO A 87 -3.53 17.46 1.26
C PRO A 87 -4.17 18.21 2.43
N ARG A 88 -3.36 19.00 3.12
CA ARG A 88 -3.77 19.85 4.23
C ARG A 88 -3.65 21.32 3.83
N LYS A 89 -4.39 22.18 4.55
CA LYS A 89 -4.27 23.64 4.38
C LYS A 89 -2.83 24.05 4.71
N GLY A 90 -2.19 24.78 3.79
CA GLY A 90 -0.80 25.24 3.94
C GLY A 90 0.24 24.37 3.24
N ASP A 91 -0.13 23.18 2.73
CA ASP A 91 0.82 22.28 2.05
C ASP A 91 1.53 22.95 0.89
N PHE A 92 0.83 23.78 0.11
CA PHE A 92 1.45 24.50 -1.01
C PHE A 92 2.58 25.44 -0.54
N LYS A 93 2.34 26.20 0.53
CA LYS A 93 3.33 27.11 1.11
C LYS A 93 4.51 26.34 1.71
N GLU A 94 4.23 25.24 2.42
CA GLU A 94 5.23 24.37 3.02
C GLU A 94 6.08 23.67 1.93
N SER A 95 5.46 23.21 0.84
CA SER A 95 6.18 22.67 -0.32
C SER A 95 7.11 23.70 -0.95
N LEU A 96 6.66 24.94 -1.15
CA LEU A 96 7.53 26.01 -1.66
C LEU A 96 8.73 26.26 -0.75
N GLN A 97 8.54 26.20 0.58
CA GLN A 97 9.63 26.31 1.54
C GLN A 97 10.62 25.13 1.43
N ILE A 98 10.14 23.90 1.26
CA ILE A 98 10.98 22.70 1.07
C ILE A 98 11.77 22.79 -0.24
N PHE A 99 11.16 23.28 -1.32
CA PHE A 99 11.91 23.55 -2.55
C PHE A 99 12.95 24.66 -2.37
N GLY A 100 12.62 25.71 -1.60
CA GLY A 100 13.57 26.74 -1.20
C GLY A 100 14.75 26.17 -0.40
N SER A 101 14.52 25.23 0.51
CA SER A 101 15.57 24.62 1.31
C SER A 101 16.50 23.72 0.49
N LEU A 102 15.99 23.08 -0.58
CA LEU A 102 16.83 22.34 -1.53
C LEU A 102 17.82 23.25 -2.28
N LEU A 103 17.47 24.52 -2.46
CA LEU A 103 18.34 25.55 -3.05
C LEU A 103 19.20 26.28 -2.00
N GLY A 104 19.12 25.89 -0.72
CA GLY A 104 19.82 26.55 0.39
C GLY A 104 19.22 27.90 0.78
N LEU A 105 18.02 28.23 0.30
CA LEU A 105 17.37 29.53 0.49
C LEU A 105 16.45 29.58 1.72
N ALA A 106 16.15 28.43 2.33
CA ALA A 106 15.26 28.32 3.48
C ALA A 106 15.65 27.16 4.40
N GLU A 107 15.23 27.21 5.66
CA GLU A 107 15.30 26.07 6.56
C GLU A 107 14.15 25.10 6.28
N GLU A 108 14.45 23.81 6.31
CA GLU A 108 13.48 22.76 6.03
C GLU A 108 12.45 22.66 7.18
N PRO A 109 11.13 22.76 6.88
CA PRO A 109 10.11 22.68 7.91
C PRO A 109 10.07 21.29 8.58
N GLU A 110 9.73 21.27 9.85
CA GLU A 110 9.53 20.02 10.58
C GLU A 110 8.49 19.15 9.89
N SER A 111 8.91 17.95 9.49
CA SER A 111 8.07 17.07 8.68
C SER A 111 7.24 16.10 9.52
N ASP A 112 6.02 15.86 9.06
CA ASP A 112 5.13 14.81 9.57
C ASP A 112 5.40 13.48 8.82
N LYS A 113 4.55 12.45 9.03
CA LYS A 113 4.69 11.12 8.40
C LYS A 113 4.90 11.23 6.90
N TYR A 114 4.08 12.04 6.24
CA TYR A 114 4.25 12.46 4.86
C TYR A 114 4.65 13.94 4.83
N LEU A 115 5.53 14.31 3.90
CA LEU A 115 5.89 15.70 3.68
C LEU A 115 4.81 16.42 2.86
N ALA A 116 4.81 17.76 2.89
CA ALA A 116 3.82 18.55 2.16
C ALA A 116 3.87 18.28 0.65
N GLU A 117 5.05 18.21 0.06
CA GLU A 117 5.26 17.88 -1.34
C GLU A 117 4.83 16.45 -1.67
N GLN A 118 4.92 15.51 -0.72
CA GLN A 118 4.42 14.15 -0.92
C GLN A 118 2.89 14.11 -0.94
N ARG A 119 2.22 14.88 -0.06
CA ARG A 119 0.75 15.02 -0.06
C ARG A 119 0.26 15.72 -1.32
N LEU A 120 0.97 16.76 -1.77
CA LEU A 120 0.65 17.47 -3.01
C LEU A 120 0.89 16.58 -4.24
N ALA A 121 1.99 15.83 -4.29
CA ALA A 121 2.25 14.86 -5.36
C ALA A 121 1.18 13.76 -5.40
N PHE A 122 0.72 13.29 -4.25
CA PHE A 122 -0.43 12.39 -4.16
C PHE A 122 -1.69 13.02 -4.77
N ALA A 123 -2.00 14.28 -4.45
CA ALA A 123 -3.16 14.97 -5.00
C ALA A 123 -3.11 15.11 -6.52
N VAL A 124 -1.96 15.56 -7.04
CA VAL A 124 -1.74 15.69 -8.50
C VAL A 124 -1.91 14.34 -9.18
N THR A 125 -1.35 13.27 -8.61
CA THR A 125 -1.48 11.91 -9.12
C THR A 125 -2.94 11.45 -9.10
N ALA A 126 -3.63 11.60 -7.97
CA ALA A 126 -5.01 11.16 -7.80
C ALA A 126 -5.98 11.88 -8.73
N ILE A 127 -5.85 13.21 -8.86
CA ILE A 127 -6.67 14.02 -9.78
C ILE A 127 -6.38 13.62 -11.23
N SER A 128 -5.10 13.42 -11.58
CA SER A 128 -4.73 13.02 -12.95
C SER A 128 -5.26 11.65 -13.30
N VAL A 129 -5.14 10.68 -12.40
CA VAL A 129 -5.70 9.33 -12.57
C VAL A 129 -7.22 9.40 -12.73
N LEU A 130 -7.92 10.18 -11.89
CA LEU A 130 -9.37 10.35 -12.00
C LEU A 130 -9.78 10.95 -13.35
N ALA A 131 -9.09 12.00 -13.79
CA ALA A 131 -9.35 12.64 -15.08
C ALA A 131 -9.05 11.70 -16.26
N LEU A 132 -7.99 10.89 -16.17
CA LEU A 132 -7.65 9.87 -17.16
C LEU A 132 -8.68 8.74 -17.22
N ILE A 133 -9.19 8.29 -16.07
CA ILE A 133 -10.28 7.31 -16.00
C ILE A 133 -11.53 7.89 -16.66
N ALA A 134 -11.96 9.09 -16.26
CA ALA A 134 -13.16 9.72 -16.81
C ALA A 134 -13.07 9.93 -18.34
N SER A 135 -11.98 10.54 -18.81
CA SER A 135 -11.76 10.75 -20.26
C SER A 135 -11.53 9.45 -21.03
N GLY A 136 -10.87 8.46 -20.41
CA GLY A 136 -10.65 7.12 -20.95
C GLY A 136 -11.96 6.37 -21.14
N LEU A 137 -12.88 6.42 -20.17
CA LEU A 137 -14.22 5.83 -20.28
C LEU A 137 -15.02 6.46 -21.42
N VAL A 138 -14.93 7.78 -21.63
CA VAL A 138 -15.55 8.44 -22.79
C VAL A 138 -14.95 7.93 -24.11
N LYS A 139 -13.62 7.73 -24.16
CA LYS A 139 -12.92 7.17 -25.33
C LYS A 139 -13.26 5.69 -25.59
N VAL A 140 -13.55 4.91 -24.55
CA VAL A 140 -14.06 3.54 -24.69
C VAL A 140 -15.51 3.58 -25.20
N TYR A 141 -16.35 4.42 -24.59
CA TYR A 141 -17.76 4.56 -24.96
C TYR A 141 -17.95 4.92 -26.44
N LYS A 142 -17.14 5.86 -26.98
CA LYS A 142 -17.21 6.23 -28.41
C LYS A 142 -16.80 5.11 -29.37
N ASN A 143 -16.10 4.09 -28.88
CA ASN A 143 -15.63 2.95 -29.69
C ASN A 143 -16.62 1.78 -29.66
N LEU A 144 -17.71 1.87 -28.90
CA LEU A 144 -18.75 0.85 -28.86
C LEU A 144 -19.62 0.89 -30.13
N PRO A 145 -20.12 -0.26 -30.62
CA PRO A 145 -21.03 -0.31 -31.76
C PRO A 145 -22.31 0.50 -31.49
N GLY A 146 -22.73 1.31 -32.46
CA GLY A 146 -23.99 2.06 -32.40
C GLY A 146 -23.96 3.30 -31.50
N THR A 147 -22.81 3.68 -30.93
CA THR A 147 -22.68 4.93 -30.18
C THR A 147 -22.19 6.06 -31.09
N TYR A 148 -22.77 7.25 -30.91
CA TYR A 148 -22.33 8.46 -31.58
C TYR A 148 -22.11 9.55 -30.54
N LEU A 149 -20.90 10.12 -30.53
CA LEU A 149 -20.58 11.32 -29.76
C LEU A 149 -20.31 12.47 -30.73
N SER A 150 -20.67 13.68 -30.33
CA SER A 150 -20.36 14.87 -31.13
C SER A 150 -18.84 15.00 -31.34
N PRO A 151 -18.38 15.52 -32.50
CA PRO A 151 -16.96 15.75 -32.75
C PRO A 151 -16.30 16.60 -31.64
N THR A 152 -17.02 17.59 -31.12
CA THR A 152 -16.57 18.43 -30.00
C THR A 152 -16.32 17.62 -28.73
N ALA A 153 -17.21 16.68 -28.38
CA ALA A 153 -17.03 15.83 -27.21
C ALA A 153 -15.82 14.89 -27.37
N VAL A 154 -15.67 14.27 -28.55
CA VAL A 154 -14.52 13.40 -28.85
C VAL A 154 -13.21 14.17 -28.80
N PHE A 155 -13.19 15.38 -29.36
CA PHE A 155 -12.02 16.26 -29.35
C PHE A 155 -11.58 16.58 -27.91
N TRP A 156 -12.49 17.09 -27.08
CA TRP A 156 -12.17 17.46 -25.70
C TRP A 156 -11.83 16.25 -24.84
N ALA A 157 -12.49 15.11 -25.03
CA ALA A 157 -12.11 13.87 -24.35
C ALA A 157 -10.66 13.48 -24.68
N ALA A 158 -10.25 13.61 -25.94
CA ALA A 158 -8.86 13.36 -26.34
C ALA A 158 -7.89 14.40 -25.76
N GLN A 159 -8.21 15.71 -25.78
CA GLN A 159 -7.35 16.75 -25.23
C GLN A 159 -7.15 16.61 -23.73
N VAL A 160 -8.24 16.37 -22.98
CA VAL A 160 -8.18 16.13 -21.53
C VAL A 160 -7.35 14.89 -21.23
N HIS A 161 -7.58 13.78 -21.93
CA HIS A 161 -6.82 12.56 -21.74
C HIS A 161 -5.31 12.78 -21.99
N ASN A 162 -4.97 13.46 -23.09
CA ASN A 162 -3.57 13.73 -23.45
C ASN A 162 -2.89 14.68 -22.46
N LEU A 163 -3.59 15.75 -22.05
CA LEU A 163 -3.08 16.71 -21.05
C LEU A 163 -2.77 16.01 -19.73
N PHE A 164 -3.70 15.22 -19.19
CA PHE A 164 -3.49 14.52 -17.93
C PHE A 164 -2.49 13.37 -18.05
N THR A 165 -2.30 12.77 -19.24
CA THR A 165 -1.18 11.84 -19.49
C THR A 165 0.15 12.55 -19.31
N VAL A 166 0.31 13.76 -19.86
CA VAL A 166 1.55 14.54 -19.72
C VAL A 166 1.75 14.99 -18.27
N ILE A 167 0.71 15.50 -17.60
CA ILE A 167 0.78 15.90 -16.19
C ILE A 167 1.18 14.70 -15.32
N LEU A 168 0.54 13.54 -15.51
CA LEU A 168 0.88 12.33 -14.76
C LEU A 168 2.31 11.88 -15.06
N LEU A 169 2.74 11.91 -16.32
CA LEU A 169 4.11 11.54 -16.71
C LEU A 169 5.15 12.42 -16.01
N LEU A 170 4.97 13.75 -16.05
CA LEU A 170 5.83 14.70 -15.36
C LEU A 170 5.81 14.47 -13.84
N SER A 171 4.64 14.21 -13.28
CA SER A 171 4.51 13.90 -11.84
C SER A 171 5.28 12.63 -11.46
N ILE A 172 5.22 11.56 -12.27
CA ILE A 172 6.00 10.34 -12.04
C ILE A 172 7.50 10.60 -12.18
N ILE A 173 7.93 11.39 -13.16
CA ILE A 173 9.35 11.78 -13.31
C ILE A 173 9.83 12.51 -12.06
N VAL A 174 9.08 13.51 -11.58
CA VAL A 174 9.40 14.25 -10.35
C VAL A 174 9.41 13.32 -9.13
N HIS A 175 8.43 12.42 -9.03
CA HIS A 175 8.37 11.43 -7.95
C HIS A 175 9.62 10.54 -7.90
N LEU A 176 10.08 10.02 -9.05
CA LEU A 176 11.29 9.22 -9.13
C LEU A 176 12.55 10.07 -8.88
N ALA A 177 12.62 11.27 -9.43
CA ALA A 177 13.73 12.20 -9.24
C ALA A 177 13.91 12.62 -7.78
N ALA A 178 12.83 12.66 -6.99
CA ALA A 178 12.89 12.97 -5.56
C ALA A 178 13.78 12.00 -4.76
N PHE A 179 14.05 10.79 -5.27
CA PHE A 179 14.92 9.81 -4.62
C PHE A 179 16.41 9.97 -4.98
N ILE A 180 16.75 10.84 -5.93
CA ILE A 180 18.14 11.26 -6.18
C ILE A 180 18.69 11.94 -4.90
N LEU A 181 17.84 12.68 -4.20
CA LEU A 181 18.13 13.31 -2.91
C LEU A 181 18.42 12.25 -1.85
N LYS A 182 19.63 12.31 -1.27
CA LYS A 182 20.09 11.35 -0.25
C LYS A 182 19.14 11.26 0.96
N ALA A 183 18.51 12.37 1.33
CA ALA A 183 17.55 12.43 2.43
C ALA A 183 16.31 11.53 2.22
N ASN A 184 15.93 11.25 0.96
CA ASN A 184 14.71 10.51 0.62
C ASN A 184 14.98 9.03 0.33
N ARG A 185 16.23 8.63 0.07
CA ARG A 185 16.61 7.24 -0.24
C ARG A 185 16.13 6.21 0.79
N PRO A 186 16.14 6.49 2.12
CA PRO A 186 15.62 5.54 3.11
C PRO A 186 14.12 5.22 2.97
N LEU A 187 13.36 6.01 2.22
CA LEU A 187 11.94 5.76 1.94
C LEU A 187 11.73 4.65 0.90
N VAL A 188 12.67 4.42 -0.02
CA VAL A 188 12.51 3.41 -1.10
C VAL A 188 12.37 2.00 -0.54
N PRO A 189 13.28 1.49 0.33
CA PRO A 189 13.12 0.15 0.91
C PRO A 189 11.86 0.02 1.77
N SER A 190 11.32 1.12 2.28
CA SER A 190 10.10 1.12 3.08
C SER A 190 8.85 0.79 2.24
N MET A 191 8.85 1.07 0.93
CA MET A 191 7.75 0.70 0.04
C MET A 191 7.74 -0.80 -0.31
N PHE A 192 8.88 -1.49 -0.18
CA PHE A 192 8.95 -2.93 -0.34
C PHE A 192 8.69 -3.67 0.97
N THR A 193 9.33 -3.23 2.06
CA THR A 193 9.31 -3.94 3.35
C THR A 193 8.22 -3.45 4.31
N GLY A 194 7.75 -2.22 4.15
CA GLY A 194 6.87 -1.54 5.11
C GLY A 194 7.59 -0.91 6.29
N MET A 195 8.89 -1.21 6.47
CA MET A 195 9.66 -0.86 7.66
C MET A 195 10.63 0.29 7.39
N ILE A 196 10.88 1.13 8.39
CA ILE A 196 11.83 2.24 8.33
C ILE A 196 12.67 2.34 9.62
N SER A 197 13.87 2.90 9.54
CA SER A 197 14.73 3.12 10.72
C SER A 197 14.13 4.16 11.67
N ALA A 198 14.06 3.84 12.96
CA ALA A 198 13.62 4.77 14.00
C ALA A 198 14.52 6.01 14.09
N ASP A 199 15.83 5.86 13.89
CA ASP A 199 16.78 6.98 13.96
C ASP A 199 16.61 7.93 12.77
N TYR A 200 16.26 7.40 11.60
CA TYR A 200 15.90 8.23 10.45
C TYR A 200 14.63 9.03 10.73
N VAL A 201 13.62 8.37 11.29
CA VAL A 201 12.33 9.01 11.62
C VAL A 201 12.50 10.11 12.67
N ARG A 202 13.29 9.86 13.73
CA ARG A 202 13.60 10.88 14.74
C ARG A 202 14.25 12.13 14.14
N ARG A 203 15.16 11.96 13.19
CA ARG A 203 15.88 13.09 12.57
C ARG A 203 15.05 13.83 11.52
N ARG A 204 14.30 13.09 10.69
CA ARG A 204 13.66 13.63 9.49
C ARG A 204 12.18 13.94 9.67
N HIS A 205 11.48 13.14 10.47
CA HIS A 205 10.02 13.19 10.65
C HIS A 205 9.68 13.49 12.12
N GLY A 206 10.21 14.60 12.66
CA GLY A 206 10.10 14.96 14.09
C GLY A 206 8.66 14.98 14.60
N LYS A 207 7.72 15.59 13.85
CA LYS A 207 6.29 15.62 14.20
C LYS A 207 5.70 14.21 14.27
N TRP A 208 6.08 13.33 13.34
CA TRP A 208 5.60 11.95 13.37
C TRP A 208 6.17 11.17 14.54
N TRP A 209 7.46 11.34 14.84
CA TRP A 209 8.11 10.72 15.99
C TRP A 209 7.43 11.14 17.31
N ALA A 210 7.16 12.42 17.50
CA ALA A 210 6.46 12.93 18.68
C ALA A 210 5.07 12.27 18.85
N ARG A 211 4.30 12.16 17.76
CA ARG A 211 2.99 11.47 17.78
C ARG A 211 3.09 10.00 18.15
N LEU A 212 4.10 9.28 17.61
CA LEU A 212 4.33 7.87 17.95
C LEU A 212 4.68 7.67 19.42
N GLN A 213 5.51 8.55 19.97
CA GLN A 213 5.87 8.51 21.38
C GLN A 213 4.64 8.75 22.27
N GLN A 214 3.83 9.76 21.95
CA GLN A 214 2.60 10.04 22.67
C GLN A 214 1.64 8.84 22.65
N GLN A 215 1.40 8.23 21.49
CA GLN A 215 0.57 7.02 21.37
C GLN A 215 1.12 5.86 22.21
N ARG A 216 2.44 5.68 22.24
CA ARG A 216 3.07 4.63 23.06
C ARG A 216 2.85 4.87 24.55
N HIS A 217 2.97 6.12 25.02
CA HIS A 217 2.70 6.47 26.40
C HIS A 217 1.24 6.20 26.78
N THR A 218 0.29 6.66 25.95
CA THR A 218 -1.15 6.43 26.18
C THR A 218 -1.52 4.95 26.22
N ASN A 219 -0.93 4.13 25.34
CA ASN A 219 -1.20 2.68 25.34
C ASN A 219 -0.65 1.99 26.60
N ILE A 220 0.56 2.36 27.05
CA ILE A 220 1.14 1.82 28.28
C ILE A 220 0.29 2.22 29.50
N GLU A 221 -0.19 3.46 29.56
CA GLU A 221 -1.10 3.92 30.62
C GLU A 221 -2.42 3.13 30.61
N ALA A 222 -3.01 2.88 29.44
CA ALA A 222 -4.23 2.10 29.31
C ALA A 222 -4.03 0.62 29.71
N GLU A 223 -2.92 0.00 29.31
CA GLU A 223 -2.56 -1.38 29.70
C GLU A 223 -2.36 -1.49 31.21
N ASN A 224 -1.63 -0.54 31.82
CA ASN A 224 -1.42 -0.51 33.27
C ASN A 224 -2.72 -0.30 34.05
N HIS A 225 -3.62 0.54 33.55
CA HIS A 225 -4.93 0.78 34.18
C HIS A 225 -5.82 -0.47 34.09
N THR A 226 -5.85 -1.14 32.93
CA THR A 226 -6.58 -2.40 32.74
C THR A 226 -6.04 -3.49 33.66
N ALA A 227 -4.72 -3.62 33.76
CA ALA A 227 -4.07 -4.58 34.64
C ALA A 227 -4.29 -4.29 36.14
N GLN A 228 -4.54 -3.04 36.54
CA GLN A 228 -4.93 -2.68 37.91
C GLN A 228 -6.38 -3.09 38.19
N ILE A 229 -7.31 -2.83 37.26
CA ILE A 229 -8.71 -3.24 37.39
C ILE A 229 -8.84 -4.77 37.48
N ASP A 230 -8.13 -5.50 36.63
CA ASP A 230 -8.14 -6.97 36.64
C ASP A 230 -7.60 -7.57 37.95
N LYS A 231 -6.64 -6.88 38.61
CA LYS A 231 -6.12 -7.28 39.92
C LYS A 231 -7.08 -7.01 41.06
N GLU A 232 -7.85 -5.93 40.97
CA GLU A 232 -8.84 -5.54 41.98
C GLU A 232 -10.16 -6.34 41.86
N GLN A 233 -10.47 -6.83 40.65
CA GLN A 233 -11.63 -7.67 40.35
C GLN A 233 -11.32 -9.18 40.33
N ALA A 234 -10.08 -9.57 40.61
CA ALA A 234 -9.72 -10.99 40.75
C ALA A 234 -10.56 -11.62 41.89
N PRO A 235 -11.30 -12.72 41.65
CA PRO A 235 -12.17 -13.29 42.67
C PRO A 235 -11.32 -13.67 43.88
N CYS A 236 -11.72 -13.21 45.07
CA CYS A 236 -11.12 -13.63 46.33
C CYS A 236 -11.12 -15.16 46.37
N ARG A 237 -9.96 -15.77 46.10
CA ARG A 237 -9.76 -17.20 46.31
C ARG A 237 -9.86 -17.40 47.83
N PRO A 238 -10.86 -18.12 48.36
CA PRO A 238 -10.97 -18.28 49.79
C PRO A 238 -9.73 -19.01 50.30
N GLN A 239 -8.95 -18.32 51.14
CA GLN A 239 -7.91 -18.95 51.94
C GLN A 239 -8.60 -19.75 53.03
N GLY A 240 -8.37 -21.06 53.03
CA GLY A 240 -8.67 -21.92 54.16
C GLY A 240 -9.92 -22.79 53.98
N TYR A 241 -9.72 -24.00 53.47
CA TYR A 241 -10.45 -25.16 53.95
C TYR A 241 -9.43 -26.28 54.17
N ASN A 242 -8.94 -26.38 55.40
CA ASN A 242 -8.22 -27.56 55.87
C ASN A 242 -9.28 -28.64 56.12
N ASP A 243 -9.38 -29.59 55.20
CA ASP A 243 -10.17 -30.81 55.42
C ASP A 243 -9.38 -31.75 56.33
N THR A 244 -9.52 -31.56 57.63
CA THR A 244 -9.15 -32.57 58.62
C THR A 244 -10.34 -33.49 58.85
N ARG A 245 -10.39 -34.60 58.12
CA ARG A 245 -11.12 -35.79 58.56
C ARG A 245 -10.19 -37.00 58.51
N LYS A 246 -9.69 -37.35 59.69
CA LYS A 246 -9.00 -38.61 59.96
C LYS A 246 -10.04 -39.74 60.02
N GLU A 247 -9.66 -40.84 59.36
CA GLU A 247 -9.69 -42.24 59.84
C GLU A 247 -11.08 -42.84 60.16
N ASP A 248 -11.53 -43.84 59.38
CA ASP A 248 -11.23 -45.25 59.66
C ASP A 248 -11.91 -46.26 58.69
N ASP A 249 -11.26 -47.42 58.62
CA ASP A 249 -11.73 -48.76 58.21
C ASP A 249 -11.58 -49.25 56.75
N ALA A 250 -10.46 -49.96 56.59
CA ALA A 250 -10.40 -51.40 56.29
C ALA A 250 -10.47 -51.87 54.82
N ASP A 251 -9.27 -52.29 54.39
CA ASP A 251 -8.96 -53.61 53.84
C ASP A 251 -9.57 -54.03 52.50
N VAL A 252 -8.68 -54.24 51.52
CA VAL A 252 -8.61 -55.39 50.58
C VAL A 252 -7.68 -55.00 49.41
N GLN A 253 -6.55 -55.68 49.34
CA GLN A 253 -5.75 -55.94 48.13
C GLN A 253 -5.71 -57.48 47.93
N PRO A 254 -5.17 -58.02 46.83
CA PRO A 254 -5.24 -57.63 45.41
C PRO A 254 -5.50 -58.86 44.48
N GLU A 255 -5.87 -58.68 43.21
CA GLU A 255 -5.71 -59.68 42.14
C GLU A 255 -5.77 -58.94 40.79
N ASN A 256 -4.67 -58.75 40.05
CA ASN A 256 -3.92 -59.67 39.17
C ASN A 256 -4.68 -60.08 37.90
N GLU A 257 -4.26 -59.53 36.75
CA GLU A 257 -4.01 -60.20 35.44
C GLU A 257 -4.02 -59.12 34.34
N ASN A 258 -2.88 -58.71 33.77
CA ASN A 258 -1.97 -59.40 32.84
C ASN A 258 -2.44 -59.40 31.37
N ARG A 259 -1.45 -59.15 30.50
CA ARG A 259 -1.36 -59.26 29.03
C ARG A 259 -1.82 -58.06 28.20
N SER A 260 -0.93 -57.26 27.58
CA SER A 260 0.24 -57.49 26.70
C SER A 260 -0.08 -57.56 25.21
N ASN A 261 0.67 -56.75 24.46
CA ASN A 261 1.21 -57.01 23.11
C ASN A 261 0.21 -56.95 21.93
N THR A 262 0.54 -56.40 20.75
CA THR A 262 1.80 -56.10 20.06
C THR A 262 1.43 -55.26 18.83
N ALA A 263 2.11 -54.16 18.50
CA ALA A 263 3.29 -54.08 17.61
C ALA A 263 3.09 -54.71 16.20
N GLY A 264 3.31 -53.91 15.15
CA GLY A 264 3.40 -54.40 13.77
C GLY A 264 3.48 -53.28 12.74
N GLY A 265 4.71 -52.94 12.33
CA GLY A 265 5.05 -51.87 11.39
C GLY A 265 4.83 -52.19 9.89
N PRO A 266 5.61 -51.56 8.98
CA PRO A 266 5.09 -50.83 7.82
C PRO A 266 5.26 -51.56 6.48
N ARG A 267 4.69 -51.03 5.38
CA ARG A 267 5.20 -51.24 4.02
C ARG A 267 4.77 -50.16 3.02
N SER A 268 5.80 -49.62 2.36
CA SER A 268 5.80 -48.87 1.11
C SER A 268 5.26 -49.67 -0.08
N LEU A 269 4.73 -48.99 -1.11
CA LEU A 269 5.00 -49.30 -2.52
C LEU A 269 4.53 -48.17 -3.46
N SER A 270 5.24 -48.08 -4.58
CA SER A 270 5.35 -47.07 -5.62
C SER A 270 4.22 -47.06 -6.67
N SER A 271 4.15 -45.93 -7.42
CA SER A 271 3.38 -45.54 -8.62
C SER A 271 3.42 -46.53 -9.82
N PRO A 272 2.98 -46.19 -11.05
CA PRO A 272 2.06 -45.13 -11.54
C PRO A 272 0.97 -45.64 -12.53
N ASP A 273 0.05 -44.76 -12.92
CA ASP A 273 -0.51 -44.59 -14.28
C ASP A 273 -1.00 -43.15 -14.45
#